data_AF-A0A926PFL1-F1
#
_entry.id   AF-A0A926PFL1-F1
#
_cell.length_a   1.000
_cell.length_b   1.000
_cell.length_c   1.000
_cell.angle_alpha   90.00
_cell.angle_beta   90.00
_cell.angle_gamma   90.00
#
_symmetry.space_group_name_H-M   'P 1'
#
loop_
_entity.id
_entity.type
_entity.pdbx_description
1 polymer ?
#
loop_
_entity_poly.entity_id
_entity_poly.type
_entity_poly.pdbx_seq_one_letter_code
_entity_poly.pdbx_strand_id
1 'polypeptide(L)'
;MKLKLMPMLVGGAAALALVATPFVLKADANTSEQPLLAQAQRQGQGRYAGLDLTQEQQDKIAQIRREKRSQIEALLTPEQQEQLKTLRQNNRQQQREASRAAREAVNLSDTQIAQMREIRKSARTEIQAILTPQQQEQLQQNIQERRQQRNSNTN
;
A
#
# COMPACT_ATOMS: atom_id res chain seq x y z
N MET A 1 -7.06 -5.61 -55.70
CA MET A 1 -8.08 -5.07 -56.62
C MET A 1 -9.34 -4.79 -55.81
N LYS A 2 -9.90 -3.58 -55.91
CA LYS A 2 -11.21 -3.23 -55.34
C LYS A 2 -12.27 -3.65 -56.35
N LEU A 3 -13.25 -4.44 -55.94
CA LEU A 3 -14.54 -4.52 -56.62
C LEU A 3 -15.65 -4.64 -55.56
N LYS A 4 -16.71 -3.93 -55.89
CA LYS A 4 -17.86 -3.46 -55.11
C LYS A 4 -19.10 -4.05 -55.80
N LEU A 5 -20.27 -3.92 -55.17
CA LEU A 5 -21.65 -4.21 -55.67
C LEU A 5 -22.19 -5.59 -55.23
N MET A 6 -23.44 -5.80 -54.80
CA MET A 6 -24.60 -4.97 -54.39
C MET A 6 -25.68 -5.95 -53.82
N PRO A 7 -26.83 -5.48 -53.30
CA PRO A 7 -27.67 -6.19 -52.32
C PRO A 7 -28.75 -7.10 -52.93
N MET A 8 -29.35 -7.95 -52.09
CA MET A 8 -30.72 -8.42 -52.31
C MET A 8 -31.47 -8.46 -50.98
N LEU A 9 -32.48 -7.59 -50.90
CA LEU A 9 -33.55 -7.58 -49.91
C LEU A 9 -34.66 -8.51 -50.42
N VAL A 10 -34.96 -9.55 -49.66
CA VAL A 10 -36.23 -10.29 -49.66
C VAL A 10 -36.51 -10.49 -48.17
N GLY A 11 -37.47 -9.80 -47.55
CA GLY A 11 -38.90 -9.89 -47.85
C GLY A 11 -39.51 -10.79 -46.77
N GLY A 12 -40.25 -10.22 -45.82
CA GLY A 12 -40.93 -11.00 -44.78
C GLY A 12 -41.23 -10.21 -43.51
N ALA A 13 -42.37 -9.54 -43.50
CA ALA A 13 -42.95 -8.99 -42.28
C ALA A 13 -43.55 -10.11 -41.42
N ALA A 14 -43.19 -10.15 -40.14
CA ALA A 14 -44.03 -10.69 -39.07
C ALA A 14 -43.60 -10.03 -37.76
N ALA A 15 -44.41 -9.07 -37.32
CA ALA A 15 -44.35 -8.51 -35.99
C ALA A 15 -44.85 -9.57 -34.99
N LEU A 16 -43.96 -10.01 -34.10
CA LEU A 16 -44.33 -10.62 -32.83
C LEU A 16 -43.47 -9.95 -31.76
N ALA A 17 -44.07 -8.94 -31.13
CA ALA A 17 -43.50 -8.28 -29.98
C ALA A 17 -43.59 -9.24 -28.78
N LEU A 18 -42.46 -9.84 -28.42
CA LEU A 18 -42.25 -10.40 -27.09
C LEU A 18 -41.44 -9.37 -26.32
N VAL A 19 -42.09 -8.60 -25.46
CA VAL A 19 -41.42 -7.78 -24.45
C VAL A 19 -40.88 -8.75 -23.40
N ALA A 20 -39.73 -9.36 -23.69
CA ALA A 20 -38.91 -9.96 -22.66
C ALA A 20 -38.27 -8.80 -21.90
N THR A 21 -38.80 -8.47 -20.72
CA THR A 21 -38.10 -7.60 -19.78
C THR A 21 -36.74 -8.24 -19.48
N PRO A 22 -35.60 -7.64 -19.88
CA PRO A 22 -34.35 -8.11 -19.35
C PRO A 22 -34.36 -7.71 -17.87
N PHE A 23 -34.36 -8.69 -16.97
CA PHE A 23 -33.71 -8.49 -15.68
C PHE A 23 -32.23 -8.23 -15.99
N VAL A 24 -31.92 -6.97 -16.27
CA VAL A 24 -30.55 -6.49 -16.22
C VAL A 24 -30.20 -6.54 -14.75
N LEU A 25 -29.68 -7.68 -14.31
CA LEU A 25 -28.77 -7.71 -13.17
C LEU A 25 -27.62 -6.80 -13.55
N LYS A 26 -27.75 -5.51 -13.22
CA LYS A 26 -26.60 -4.67 -12.96
C LYS A 26 -25.95 -5.30 -11.74
N ALA A 27 -25.02 -6.22 -11.99
CA ALA A 27 -23.89 -6.36 -11.11
C ALA A 27 -23.15 -5.03 -11.20
N ASP A 28 -23.64 -4.05 -10.44
CA ASP A 28 -22.82 -3.00 -9.87
C ASP A 28 -21.78 -3.71 -9.01
N ALA A 29 -20.76 -4.27 -9.67
CA ALA A 29 -19.43 -4.26 -9.09
C ALA A 29 -19.02 -2.79 -9.08
N ASN A 30 -19.62 -2.08 -8.13
CA ASN A 30 -19.13 -0.86 -7.53
C ASN A 30 -17.81 -1.26 -6.85
N THR A 31 -16.81 -1.65 -7.65
CA THR A 31 -15.43 -1.63 -7.22
C THR A 31 -15.17 -0.16 -7.07
N SER A 32 -15.38 0.30 -5.84
CA SER A 32 -14.90 1.58 -5.36
C SER A 32 -13.37 1.52 -5.49
N GLU A 33 -12.87 1.74 -6.71
CA GLU A 33 -11.53 2.25 -6.94
C GLU A 33 -11.55 3.68 -6.41
N GLN A 34 -11.65 3.78 -5.08
CA GLN A 34 -11.27 4.98 -4.38
C GLN A 34 -9.87 5.30 -4.88
N PRO A 35 -9.59 6.55 -5.25
CA PRO A 35 -8.24 6.93 -5.61
C PRO A 35 -7.41 6.85 -4.32
N LEU A 36 -6.79 5.68 -4.10
CA LEU A 36 -5.76 5.45 -3.08
C LEU A 36 -4.55 6.38 -3.26
N LEU A 37 -4.53 7.15 -4.36
CA LEU A 37 -3.56 8.18 -4.70
C LEU A 37 -3.40 9.25 -3.61
N ALA A 38 -4.43 9.57 -2.81
CA ALA A 38 -4.30 10.58 -1.75
C ALA A 38 -3.41 10.16 -0.56
N GLN A 39 -3.14 8.85 -0.39
CA GLN A 39 -2.19 8.34 0.62
C GLN A 39 -0.79 8.06 0.06
N ALA A 40 -0.62 8.06 -1.26
CA ALA A 40 0.68 7.86 -1.92
C ALA A 40 1.62 9.06 -1.73
N GLN A 41 1.10 10.26 -1.45
CA GLN A 41 1.88 11.51 -1.37
C GLN A 41 2.85 11.64 -0.16
N ARG A 42 3.07 10.57 0.62
CA ARG A 42 4.16 10.50 1.62
C ARG A 42 5.26 9.50 1.23
N GLN A 43 5.30 9.10 -0.05
CA GLN A 43 6.31 8.23 -0.65
C GLN A 43 7.69 8.91 -0.63
N GLY A 44 8.41 8.69 0.46
CA GLY A 44 9.72 9.30 0.74
C GLY A 44 10.01 9.44 2.23
N GLN A 45 9.03 9.20 3.10
CA GLN A 45 9.25 9.34 4.55
C GLN A 45 10.02 8.13 5.13
N GLY A 46 11.09 8.44 5.88
CA GLY A 46 11.90 7.49 6.64
C GLY A 46 13.35 7.41 6.16
N ARG A 47 13.97 6.24 6.30
CA ARG A 47 15.39 6.02 5.96
C ARG A 47 15.74 6.20 4.47
N TYR A 48 14.72 6.17 3.60
CA TYR A 48 14.85 6.25 2.14
C TYR A 48 14.59 7.66 1.60
N ALA A 49 14.42 8.66 2.47
CA ALA A 49 14.33 10.05 2.06
C ALA A 49 15.62 10.48 1.35
N GLY A 50 15.50 11.21 0.24
CA GLY A 50 16.63 11.75 -0.53
C GLY A 50 17.37 10.74 -1.40
N LEU A 51 16.73 9.63 -1.80
CA LEU A 51 17.32 8.66 -2.75
C LEU A 51 16.87 8.85 -4.21
N ASP A 52 16.22 9.98 -4.52
CA ASP A 52 15.69 10.29 -5.86
C ASP A 52 14.97 9.09 -6.51
N LEU A 53 14.01 8.54 -5.77
CA LEU A 53 13.28 7.34 -6.18
C LEU A 53 12.38 7.66 -7.37
N THR A 54 12.41 6.80 -8.40
CA THR A 54 11.47 6.91 -9.53
C THR A 54 10.05 6.63 -9.05
N GLN A 55 9.04 7.09 -9.82
CA GLN A 55 7.63 6.83 -9.49
C GLN A 55 7.34 5.32 -9.35
N GLU A 56 7.88 4.52 -10.26
CA GLU A 56 7.73 3.07 -10.22
C GLU A 56 8.34 2.45 -8.94
N GLN A 57 9.52 2.92 -8.53
CA GLN A 57 10.14 2.48 -7.27
C GLN A 57 9.29 2.89 -6.07
N GLN A 58 8.76 4.11 -6.06
CA GLN A 58 7.89 4.62 -4.99
C GLN A 58 6.62 3.77 -4.85
N ASP A 59 6.01 3.38 -5.97
CA ASP A 59 4.80 2.56 -5.99
C ASP A 59 5.06 1.13 -5.51
N LYS A 60 6.15 0.49 -5.97
CA LYS A 60 6.58 -0.82 -5.48
C LYS A 60 6.89 -0.80 -3.99
N ILE A 61 7.59 0.23 -3.50
CA ILE A 61 7.88 0.41 -2.07
C ILE A 61 6.59 0.59 -1.27
N ALA A 62 5.63 1.36 -1.78
CA ALA A 62 4.35 1.56 -1.11
C ALA A 62 3.54 0.26 -1.04
N GLN A 63 3.55 -0.54 -2.11
CA GLN A 63 2.93 -1.85 -2.13
C GLN A 63 3.53 -2.79 -1.08
N ILE A 64 4.86 -2.97 -1.07
CA ILE A 64 5.55 -3.80 -0.06
C ILE A 64 5.19 -3.33 1.35
N ARG A 65 5.20 -2.02 1.60
CA ARG A 65 4.85 -1.47 2.93
C ARG A 65 3.41 -1.80 3.32
N ARG A 66 2.45 -1.74 2.40
CA ARG A 66 1.05 -2.10 2.66
C ARG A 66 0.91 -3.59 2.97
N GLU A 67 1.52 -4.45 2.17
CA GLU A 67 1.49 -5.90 2.36
C GLU A 67 2.10 -6.30 3.71
N LYS A 68 3.30 -5.82 4.01
CA LYS A 68 4.00 -6.13 5.27
C LYS A 68 3.29 -5.53 6.49
N ARG A 69 2.63 -4.39 6.33
CA ARG A 69 1.76 -3.83 7.38
C ARG A 69 0.58 -4.75 7.65
N SER A 70 -0.08 -5.28 6.62
CA SER A 70 -1.17 -6.25 6.79
C SER A 70 -0.69 -7.51 7.52
N GLN A 71 0.50 -8.02 7.19
CA GLN A 71 1.09 -9.17 7.89
C GLN A 71 1.34 -8.88 9.37
N ILE A 72 1.82 -7.67 9.70
CA ILE A 72 1.99 -7.24 11.09
C ILE A 72 0.65 -7.12 11.81
N GLU A 73 -0.37 -6.55 11.17
CA GLU A 73 -1.70 -6.37 11.77
C GLU A 73 -2.35 -7.73 12.06
N ALA A 74 -2.12 -8.73 11.21
CA ALA A 74 -2.58 -10.11 11.42
C ALA A 74 -1.92 -10.84 12.61
N LEU A 75 -0.78 -10.36 13.12
CA LEU A 75 -0.15 -10.92 14.33
C LEU A 75 -0.80 -10.45 15.62
N LEU A 76 -1.62 -9.39 15.55
CA LEU A 76 -2.23 -8.76 16.72
C LEU A 76 -3.57 -9.42 17.03
N THR A 77 -3.91 -9.50 18.31
CA THR A 77 -5.26 -9.93 18.71
C THR A 77 -6.31 -8.86 18.36
N PRO A 78 -7.60 -9.21 18.25
CA PRO A 78 -8.66 -8.23 18.00
C PRO A 78 -8.65 -7.06 18.99
N GLU A 79 -8.41 -7.34 20.28
CA GLU A 79 -8.35 -6.32 21.33
C GLU A 79 -7.15 -5.39 21.13
N GLN A 80 -5.99 -5.95 20.77
CA GLN A 80 -4.78 -5.16 20.45
C GLN A 80 -4.98 -4.28 19.21
N GLN A 81 -5.69 -4.77 18.19
CA GLN A 81 -6.02 -4.00 16.99
C GLN A 81 -6.96 -2.83 17.33
N GLU A 82 -7.97 -3.07 18.16
CA GLU A 82 -8.91 -2.05 18.59
C GLU A 82 -8.22 -0.96 19.41
N GLN A 83 -7.37 -1.32 20.37
CA GLN A 83 -6.55 -0.38 21.13
C GLN A 83 -5.68 0.50 20.22
N LEU A 84 -5.02 -0.11 19.23
CA LEU A 84 -4.23 0.65 18.24
C LEU A 84 -5.09 1.60 17.41
N LYS A 85 -6.29 1.18 17.02
CA LYS A 85 -7.22 2.01 16.25
C LYS A 85 -7.67 3.23 17.06
N THR A 86 -8.04 3.02 18.32
CA THR A 86 -8.45 4.08 19.26
C THR A 86 -7.30 5.05 19.51
N LEU A 87 -6.08 4.56 19.76
CA LEU A 87 -4.90 5.41 19.92
C LEU A 87 -4.59 6.24 18.68
N ARG A 88 -4.73 5.66 17.48
CA ARG A 88 -4.53 6.37 16.20
C ARG A 88 -5.60 7.44 15.96
N GLN A 89 -6.83 7.22 16.39
CA GLN A 89 -7.93 8.18 16.27
C GLN A 89 -7.77 9.34 17.24
N ASN A 90 -7.44 9.05 18.50
CA ASN A 90 -7.35 10.05 19.56
C ASN A 90 -6.09 10.93 19.44
N ASN A 91 -4.99 10.40 18.90
CA ASN A 91 -3.71 11.10 18.84
C ASN A 91 -3.28 11.54 17.42
N ARG A 92 -4.23 11.92 16.56
CA ARG A 92 -3.89 12.45 15.21
C ARG A 92 -2.95 13.66 15.26
N GLN A 93 -3.03 14.49 16.31
CA GLN A 93 -2.15 15.66 16.51
C GLN A 93 -0.74 15.30 17.02
N GLN A 94 -0.55 14.13 17.64
CA GLN A 94 0.72 13.73 18.26
C GLN A 94 1.12 12.31 17.83
N GLN A 95 1.25 12.12 16.52
CA GLN A 95 1.57 10.83 15.90
C GLN A 95 2.85 10.15 16.46
N ARG A 96 3.78 10.95 17.00
CA ARG A 96 5.00 10.46 17.66
C ARG A 96 4.74 9.89 19.07
N GLU A 97 3.92 10.55 19.86
CA GLU A 97 3.52 10.10 21.21
C GLU A 97 2.57 8.91 21.10
N ALA A 98 1.64 8.97 20.15
CA ALA A 98 0.77 7.86 19.78
C ALA A 98 1.55 6.57 19.48
N SER A 99 2.70 6.69 18.81
CA SER A 99 3.52 5.53 18.43
C SER A 99 4.31 4.93 19.60
N ARG A 100 4.66 5.74 20.62
CA ARG A 100 5.30 5.26 21.85
C ARG A 100 4.25 4.66 22.79
N ALA A 101 3.16 5.38 23.02
CA ALA A 101 2.01 4.91 23.78
C ALA A 101 1.41 3.63 23.18
N ALA A 102 1.32 3.51 21.85
CA ALA A 102 0.89 2.28 21.17
C ALA A 102 1.83 1.09 21.36
N ARG A 103 3.12 1.31 21.63
CA ARG A 103 4.05 0.22 21.94
C ARG A 103 3.95 -0.24 23.38
N GLU A 104 3.66 0.69 24.29
CA GLU A 104 3.50 0.41 25.73
C GLU A 104 2.11 -0.13 26.06
N ALA A 105 1.07 0.35 25.36
CA ALA A 105 -0.32 -0.06 25.58
C ALA A 105 -0.63 -1.43 24.98
N VAL A 106 0.04 -1.80 23.90
CA VAL A 106 -0.13 -3.12 23.29
C VAL A 106 0.86 -4.05 23.98
N ASN A 107 0.36 -4.86 24.91
CA ASN A 107 1.10 -5.92 25.60
C ASN A 107 1.52 -7.02 24.60
N LEU A 108 2.45 -6.71 23.69
CA LEU A 108 2.96 -7.63 22.69
C LEU A 108 3.81 -8.70 23.36
N SER A 109 3.61 -9.96 23.01
CA SER A 109 4.47 -11.05 23.45
C SER A 109 5.85 -10.98 22.77
N ASP A 110 6.86 -11.57 23.38
CA ASP A 110 8.20 -11.67 22.78
C ASP A 110 8.18 -12.36 21.42
N THR A 111 7.32 -13.36 21.25
CA THR A 111 7.09 -14.04 19.98
C THR A 111 6.50 -13.11 18.92
N GLN A 112 5.47 -12.31 19.26
CA GLN A 112 4.91 -11.31 18.35
C GLN A 112 5.98 -10.27 17.96
N ILE A 113 6.76 -9.80 18.94
CA ILE A 113 7.85 -8.85 18.70
C ILE A 113 8.89 -9.43 17.74
N ALA A 114 9.30 -10.69 17.93
CA ALA A 114 10.26 -11.37 17.06
C ALA A 114 9.73 -11.52 15.62
N GLN A 115 8.47 -11.96 15.46
CA GLN A 115 7.84 -12.08 14.14
C GLN A 115 7.72 -10.72 13.44
N MET A 116 7.30 -9.67 14.14
CA MET A 116 7.28 -8.31 13.58
C MET A 116 8.68 -7.83 13.16
N ARG A 117 9.75 -8.19 13.89
CA ARG A 117 11.13 -7.85 13.51
C ARG A 117 11.52 -8.52 12.21
N GLU A 118 11.17 -9.80 12.04
CA GLU A 118 11.46 -10.53 10.81
C GLU A 118 10.67 -9.99 9.62
N ILE A 119 9.38 -9.66 9.79
CA ILE A 119 8.58 -9.00 8.73
C ILE A 119 9.21 -7.66 8.32
N ARG A 120 9.68 -6.86 9.29
CA ARG A 120 10.36 -5.58 8.97
C ARG A 120 11.73 -5.79 8.31
N LYS A 121 12.41 -6.89 8.59
CA LYS A 121 13.68 -7.25 7.98
C LYS A 121 13.46 -7.67 6.53
N SER A 122 12.51 -8.57 6.27
CA SER A 122 12.16 -8.97 4.90
C SER A 122 11.69 -7.80 4.05
N ALA A 123 10.84 -6.92 4.60
CA ALA A 123 10.43 -5.68 3.94
C ALA A 123 11.62 -4.81 3.51
N ARG A 124 12.67 -4.74 4.34
CA ARG A 124 13.87 -3.97 4.03
C ARG A 124 14.65 -4.59 2.87
N THR A 125 14.81 -5.91 2.89
CA THR A 125 15.51 -6.65 1.83
C THR A 125 14.80 -6.49 0.50
N GLU A 126 13.48 -6.66 0.47
CA GLU A 126 12.65 -6.50 -0.74
C GLU A 126 12.74 -5.07 -1.28
N ILE A 127 12.68 -4.06 -0.41
CA ILE A 127 12.85 -2.65 -0.83
C ILE A 127 14.26 -2.40 -1.37
N GLN A 128 15.30 -2.95 -0.75
CA GLN A 128 16.68 -2.77 -1.21
C GLN A 128 16.89 -3.37 -2.61
N ALA A 129 16.24 -4.48 -2.92
CA ALA A 129 16.30 -5.11 -4.25
C ALA A 129 15.68 -4.25 -5.37
N ILE A 130 14.84 -3.27 -5.04
CA ILE A 130 14.24 -2.33 -6.00
C ILE A 130 15.17 -1.13 -6.30
N LEU A 131 16.15 -0.87 -5.43
CA LEU A 131 17.06 0.27 -5.56
C LEU A 131 18.20 -0.04 -6.54
N THR A 132 18.67 0.98 -7.23
CA THR A 132 19.90 0.89 -8.03
C THR A 132 21.14 0.75 -7.13
N PRO A 133 22.28 0.23 -7.64
CA PRO A 133 23.53 0.18 -6.87
C PRO A 133 23.91 1.54 -6.27
N GLN A 134 23.77 2.62 -7.03
CA GLN A 134 24.06 3.98 -6.60
C GLN A 134 23.12 4.43 -5.47
N GLN A 135 21.81 4.14 -5.58
CA GLN A 135 20.84 4.44 -4.51
C GLN A 135 21.10 3.62 -3.24
N GLN A 136 21.57 2.37 -3.37
CA GLN A 136 21.94 1.54 -2.23
C GLN A 136 23.15 2.11 -1.50
N GLU A 137 24.16 2.58 -2.23
CA GLU A 137 25.33 3.25 -1.65
C GLU A 137 24.93 4.53 -0.91
N GLN A 138 24.14 5.40 -1.55
CA GLN A 138 23.63 6.62 -0.91
C GLN A 138 22.81 6.30 0.35
N LEU A 139 21.98 5.24 0.32
CA LEU A 139 21.24 4.80 1.49
C LEU A 139 22.18 4.39 2.64
N GLN A 140 23.27 3.68 2.35
CA GLN A 140 24.25 3.28 3.35
C GLN A 140 24.94 4.49 3.97
N GLN A 141 25.38 5.45 3.15
CA GLN A 141 25.97 6.71 3.61
C GLN A 141 24.99 7.48 4.52
N ASN A 142 23.76 7.70 4.05
CA ASN A 142 22.70 8.36 4.84
C ASN A 142 22.42 7.63 6.18
N ILE A 143 22.57 6.31 6.23
CA ILE A 143 22.42 5.53 7.49
C ILE A 143 23.61 5.76 8.41
N GLN A 144 24.84 5.77 7.88
CA GLN A 144 26.05 5.99 8.66
C GLN A 144 26.08 7.40 9.26
N GLU A 145 25.79 8.43 8.47
CA GLU A 145 25.71 9.82 8.93
C GLU A 145 24.69 9.99 10.06
N ARG A 146 23.47 9.45 9.87
CA ARG A 146 22.43 9.50 10.92
C ARG A 146 22.84 8.78 12.20
N ARG A 147 23.66 7.73 12.12
CA ARG A 147 24.20 7.04 13.30
C ARG A 147 25.25 7.90 14.01
N GLN A 148 26.15 8.53 13.24
CA GLN A 148 27.17 9.42 13.79
C GLN A 148 26.53 10.62 14.49
N GLN A 149 25.59 11.31 13.83
CA GLN A 149 24.84 12.42 14.42
C GLN A 149 24.14 12.02 15.72
N ARG A 150 23.55 10.82 15.78
CA ARG A 150 22.89 10.35 17.00
C ARG A 150 23.87 10.13 18.15
N ASN A 151 25.06 9.59 17.86
CA ASN A 151 26.10 9.36 18.86
C ASN A 151 26.72 10.67 19.35
N SER A 152 26.90 11.66 18.46
CA SER A 152 27.40 12.98 18.81
C SER A 152 26.44 13.78 19.70
N ASN A 153 25.13 13.57 19.57
CA ASN A 153 24.11 14.24 20.40
C ASN A 153 23.88 13.55 21.77
N THR A 154 24.53 12.41 22.03
CA THR A 154 24.40 11.67 23.30
C THR A 154 25.65 11.73 24.18
N ASN A 155 26.70 12.45 23.75
CA ASN A 155 27.90 12.78 24.52
C ASN A 155 27.87 14.27 24.90
#